data_AF-A0A0M3KIQ7-F1
#
_entry.id   AF-A0A0M3KIQ7-F1
#
_cell.length_a   1.000
_cell.length_b   1.000
_cell.length_c   1.000
_cell.angle_alpha   90.00
_cell.angle_beta   90.00
_cell.angle_gamma   90.00
#
_symmetry.space_group_name_H-M   'P 1'
#
loop_
_entity.id
_entity.type
_entity.pdbx_description
1 polymer ?
#
loop_
_entity_poly.entity_id
_entity_poly.type
_entity_poly.pdbx_seq_one_letter_code
_entity_poly.pdbx_strand_id
1 'polypeptide(L)'
;MIRDNGPIFQAFVASMFTWGVTALGAAVVFFLPPHSKKLLDVSLGFAAGVMTAASFWSLLAPAIEISEATMGALAFIPVAVGFAAGSAFVCLADRIMPELVFF
;
A
#
# COMPACT_ATOMS: atom_id res chain seq x y z
N MET A 1 -6.36 -9.21 18.41
CA MET A 1 -5.50 -10.38 18.72
C MET A 1 -6.38 -11.48 19.27
N ILE A 2 -6.51 -12.59 18.53
CA ILE A 2 -7.26 -13.76 19.02
C ILE A 2 -6.40 -14.37 20.13
N ARG A 3 -6.95 -14.47 21.35
CA ARG A 3 -6.15 -14.58 22.58
C ARG A 3 -5.40 -15.90 22.80
N ASP A 4 -5.52 -16.87 21.90
CA ASP A 4 -4.97 -18.23 22.07
C ASP A 4 -4.30 -18.84 20.82
N ASN A 5 -4.10 -18.05 19.75
CA ASN A 5 -3.49 -18.54 18.50
C ASN A 5 -2.09 -17.97 18.27
N GLY A 6 -1.17 -18.81 17.78
CA GLY A 6 0.20 -18.40 17.46
C GLY A 6 0.28 -17.31 16.39
N PRO A 7 1.31 -16.44 16.40
CA PRO A 7 1.47 -15.34 15.44
C PRO A 7 1.40 -15.79 13.97
N ILE A 8 1.91 -17.00 13.69
CA ILE A 8 1.93 -17.61 12.36
C ILE A 8 0.50 -17.90 11.88
N PHE A 9 -0.34 -18.50 12.74
CA PHE A 9 -1.72 -18.81 12.37
C PHE A 9 -2.54 -17.53 12.16
N GLN A 10 -2.32 -16.51 12.99
CA GLN A 10 -2.98 -15.22 12.82
C GLN A 10 -2.56 -14.52 11.51
N ALA A 11 -1.26 -14.55 11.17
CA ALA A 11 -0.77 -14.00 9.90
C ALA A 11 -1.34 -14.76 8.70
N PHE A 12 -1.46 -16.09 8.78
CA PHE A 12 -2.05 -16.92 7.74
C PHE A 12 -3.53 -16.57 7.51
N VAL A 13 -4.34 -16.52 8.58
CA VAL A 13 -5.77 -16.16 8.48
C VAL A 13 -5.94 -14.71 7.98
N ALA A 14 -5.12 -13.78 8.47
CA ALA A 14 -5.14 -12.40 8.00
C ALA A 14 -4.81 -12.30 6.50
N SER A 15 -3.82 -13.08 6.02
CA SER A 15 -3.42 -13.11 4.61
C SER A 15 -4.50 -13.73 3.73
N MET A 16 -5.12 -14.84 4.16
CA MET A 16 -6.25 -15.43 3.43
C MET A 16 -7.43 -14.46 3.36
N PHE A 17 -7.69 -13.72 4.44
CA PHE A 17 -8.74 -12.72 4.47
C PHE A 17 -8.46 -11.57 3.49
N THR A 18 -7.25 -10.99 3.49
CA THR A 18 -6.92 -9.88 2.57
C THR A 18 -7.02 -10.31 1.11
N TRP A 19 -6.52 -11.50 0.77
CA TRP A 19 -6.64 -12.07 -0.57
C TRP A 19 -8.10 -12.38 -0.93
N GLY A 20 -8.90 -12.87 0.01
CA GLY A 20 -10.33 -13.10 -0.18
C GLY A 20 -11.08 -11.81 -0.50
N VAL A 21 -10.77 -10.71 0.19
CA VAL A 21 -11.34 -9.38 -0.10
C VAL A 21 -10.93 -8.89 -1.50
N THR A 22 -9.67 -9.11 -1.91
CA THR A 22 -9.22 -8.81 -3.27
C THR A 22 -10.00 -9.61 -4.33
N ALA A 23 -10.18 -10.91 -4.12
CA ALA A 23 -10.95 -11.76 -5.02
C ALA A 23 -12.43 -11.34 -5.09
N LEU A 24 -13.03 -10.96 -3.96
CA LEU A 24 -14.40 -10.45 -3.89
C LEU A 24 -14.52 -9.12 -4.66
N GLY A 25 -13.57 -8.20 -4.47
CA GLY A 25 -13.51 -6.94 -5.23
C GLY A 25 -13.37 -7.17 -6.74
N ALA A 26 -12.56 -8.14 -7.15
CA ALA A 26 -12.42 -8.52 -8.57
C ALA A 26 -13.70 -9.17 -9.13
N ALA A 27 -14.43 -9.96 -8.33
CA ALA A 27 -15.66 -10.61 -8.77
C ALA A 27 -16.77 -9.60 -9.16
N VAL A 28 -16.69 -8.35 -8.68
CA VAL A 28 -17.61 -7.27 -9.06
C VAL A 28 -17.57 -7.03 -10.58
N VAL A 29 -16.45 -7.29 -11.27
CA VAL A 29 -16.34 -7.18 -12.74
C VAL A 29 -17.38 -8.00 -13.50
N PHE A 30 -17.83 -9.15 -12.97
CA PHE A 30 -18.84 -9.98 -13.63
C PHE A 30 -20.22 -9.31 -13.73
N PHE A 31 -20.49 -8.32 -12.87
CA PHE A 31 -21.74 -7.56 -12.86
C PHE A 31 -21.62 -6.20 -13.55
N LEU A 32 -20.40 -5.76 -13.89
CA LEU A 32 -20.15 -4.46 -14.50
C LEU A 32 -20.10 -4.56 -16.03
N PRO A 33 -20.61 -3.54 -16.75
CA PRO A 33 -20.49 -3.49 -18.20
C PRO A 33 -19.01 -3.38 -18.62
N PRO A 34 -18.55 -4.16 -19.63
CA PRO A 34 -17.13 -4.33 -19.96
C PRO A 34 -16.42 -3.08 -20.49
N HIS A 35 -17.10 -1.94 -20.66
CA HIS A 35 -16.54 -0.76 -21.34
C HIS A 35 -16.73 0.57 -20.62
N SER A 36 -17.08 0.59 -19.33
CA SER A 36 -17.20 1.84 -18.59
C SER A 36 -15.84 2.33 -18.09
N LYS A 37 -15.07 3.01 -18.94
CA LYS A 37 -13.83 3.72 -18.57
C LYS A 37 -13.98 4.56 -17.29
N LYS A 38 -15.14 5.21 -17.14
CA LYS A 38 -15.48 6.03 -15.96
C LYS A 38 -15.48 5.25 -14.64
N LEU A 39 -15.98 4.00 -14.61
CA LEU A 39 -15.96 3.19 -13.38
C LEU A 39 -14.53 2.72 -13.06
N LEU A 40 -13.75 2.38 -14.09
CA LEU A 40 -12.35 2.02 -13.91
C LEU A 40 -11.54 3.19 -13.35
N ASP A 41 -11.67 4.39 -13.94
CA ASP A 41 -10.97 5.59 -13.49
C ASP A 41 -11.35 5.98 -12.05
N VAL A 42 -12.64 5.85 -11.69
CA VAL A 42 -13.10 6.06 -10.31
C VAL A 42 -12.50 5.03 -9.37
N SER A 43 -12.44 3.76 -9.74
CA SER A 43 -11.86 2.70 -8.90
C SER A 43 -10.35 2.87 -8.70
N LEU A 44 -9.61 3.23 -9.76
CA LEU A 44 -8.17 3.52 -9.70
C LEU A 44 -7.89 4.76 -8.84
N GLY A 45 -8.69 5.82 -9.02
CA GLY A 45 -8.62 7.02 -8.19
C GLY A 45 -8.93 6.74 -6.72
N PHE A 46 -9.93 5.91 -6.44
CA PHE A 46 -10.25 5.48 -5.07
C PHE A 46 -9.11 4.69 -4.44
N ALA A 47 -8.54 3.72 -5.16
CA ALA A 47 -7.40 2.94 -4.68
C ALA A 47 -6.17 3.83 -4.41
N ALA A 48 -5.87 4.76 -5.32
CA ALA A 48 -4.79 5.74 -5.13
C ALA A 48 -5.04 6.64 -3.90
N GLY A 49 -6.28 7.09 -3.69
CA GLY A 49 -6.66 7.90 -2.53
C GLY A 49 -6.50 7.14 -1.20
N VAL A 50 -7.01 5.91 -1.11
CA VAL A 50 -6.89 5.09 0.12
C VAL A 50 -5.43 4.80 0.44
N MET A 51 -4.61 4.48 -0.57
CA MET A 51 -3.19 4.16 -0.35
C MET A 51 -2.37 5.38 0.11
N THR A 52 -2.63 6.55 -0.46
CA THR A 52 -1.95 7.80 -0.06
C THR A 52 -2.33 8.22 1.36
N ALA A 53 -3.62 8.12 1.71
CA ALA A 53 -4.14 8.36 3.05
C ALA A 53 -3.47 7.43 4.09
N ALA A 54 -3.52 6.11 3.85
CA ALA A 54 -2.92 5.13 4.73
C ALA A 54 -1.41 5.36 4.92
N SER A 55 -0.70 5.71 3.84
CA SER A 55 0.72 6.04 3.89
C SER A 55 1.02 7.23 4.80
N PHE A 56 0.20 8.28 4.78
CA PHE A 56 0.43 9.45 5.63
C PHE A 56 0.08 9.17 7.11
N TRP A 57 -1.13 8.71 7.40
CA TRP A 57 -1.61 8.57 8.77
C TRP A 57 -1.09 7.32 9.49
N SER A 58 -0.88 6.21 8.77
CA SER A 58 -0.48 4.94 9.40
C SER A 58 1.03 4.70 9.35
N LEU A 59 1.77 5.38 8.46
CA LEU A 59 3.22 5.19 8.33
C LEU A 59 4.00 6.48 8.59
N LEU A 60 3.70 7.57 7.87
CA LEU A 60 4.51 8.78 7.92
C LEU A 60 4.40 9.52 9.26
N ALA A 61 3.18 9.70 9.78
CA ALA A 61 2.96 10.35 11.07
C ALA A 61 3.62 9.59 12.24
N PRO A 62 3.43 8.26 12.39
CA PRO A 62 4.16 7.47 13.38
C PRO A 62 5.68 7.51 13.19
N ALA A 63 6.17 7.52 11.94
CA ALA A 63 7.60 7.59 11.67
C ALA A 63 8.23 8.92 12.13
N ILE A 64 7.48 10.03 12.02
CA ILE A 64 7.91 11.35 12.52
C ILE A 64 7.97 11.34 14.05
N GLU A 65 6.94 10.82 14.73
CA GLU A 65 6.93 10.73 16.21
C GLU A 65 8.11 9.91 16.74
N ILE A 66 8.43 8.77 16.10
CA ILE A 66 9.57 7.93 16.48
C ILE A 66 10.90 8.66 16.21
N SER A 67 10.99 9.42 15.13
CA SER A 67 12.19 10.20 14.78
C SER A 67 12.39 11.40 15.69
N GLU A 68 11.30 12.00 16.19
CA GLU A 68 11.32 13.11 17.14
C GLU A 68 11.91 12.70 18.49
N ALA A 69 11.62 11.48 18.93
CA ALA A 69 12.22 10.89 20.13
C ALA A 69 13.75 10.71 20.04
N THR A 70 14.31 10.63 18.82
CA THR A 70 15.75 10.37 18.60
C THR A 70 16.53 11.64 18.21
N MET A 71 15.91 12.55 17.44
CA MET A 71 16.62 13.64 16.73
C MET A 71 15.99 15.02 16.94
N GLY A 72 14.96 15.13 17.80
CA GLY A 72 14.30 16.39 18.14
C GLY A 72 13.78 17.14 16.91
N ALA A 73 14.11 18.42 16.77
CA ALA A 73 13.63 19.29 15.68
C ALA A 73 14.09 18.86 14.26
N LEU A 74 15.06 17.95 14.14
CA LEU A 74 15.53 17.41 12.84
C LEU A 74 14.84 16.08 12.46
N ALA A 75 13.78 15.67 13.15
CA ALA A 75 13.04 14.44 12.89
C ALA A 75 12.52 14.28 11.46
N PHE A 76 12.29 15.38 10.75
CA PHE A 76 11.81 15.35 9.37
C PHE A 76 12.87 14.83 8.38
N ILE A 77 14.17 15.00 8.70
CA ILE A 77 15.29 14.60 7.82
C ILE A 77 15.28 13.09 7.55
N PRO A 78 15.36 12.19 8.56
CA PRO A 78 15.39 10.75 8.33
C PRO A 78 14.11 10.24 7.66
N VAL A 79 12.95 10.77 8.03
CA VAL A 79 11.67 10.37 7.42
C VAL A 79 11.59 10.79 5.95
N ALA A 80 11.99 12.02 5.63
CA ALA A 80 12.00 12.52 4.25
C ALA A 80 13.00 11.76 3.38
N VAL A 81 14.20 11.47 3.90
CA VAL A 81 15.22 10.69 3.18
C VAL A 81 14.73 9.26 2.95
N GLY A 82 14.14 8.62 3.96
CA GLY A 82 13.57 7.27 3.82
C GLY A 82 12.42 7.22 2.80
N PHE A 83 11.51 8.21 2.85
CA PHE A 83 10.42 8.32 1.89
C PHE A 83 10.92 8.58 0.46
N ALA A 84 11.90 9.47 0.28
CA ALA A 84 12.51 9.77 -1.01
C ALA A 84 13.29 8.56 -1.58
N ALA A 85 14.02 7.83 -0.74
CA ALA A 85 14.71 6.61 -1.14
C ALA A 85 13.71 5.52 -1.56
N GLY A 86 12.63 5.32 -0.80
CA GLY A 86 11.57 4.38 -1.14
C GLY A 86 10.84 4.73 -2.44
N SER A 87 10.54 6.01 -2.66
CA SER A 87 9.90 6.45 -3.91
C SER A 87 10.84 6.33 -5.11
N ALA A 88 12.13 6.63 -4.95
CA ALA A 88 13.14 6.39 -5.98
C ALA A 88 13.29 4.90 -6.31
N PHE A 89 13.25 4.02 -5.31
CA PHE A 89 13.27 2.57 -5.50
C PHE A 89 12.07 2.08 -6.32
N VAL A 90 10.85 2.52 -5.98
CA VAL A 90 9.63 2.15 -6.73
C VAL A 90 9.68 2.71 -8.15
N CYS A 91 10.13 3.96 -8.34
CA CYS A 91 10.30 4.57 -9.66
C CYS A 91 11.30 3.80 -10.53
N LEU A 92 12.41 3.36 -9.93
CA LEU A 92 13.41 2.56 -10.62
C LEU A 92 12.85 1.17 -10.98
N ALA A 93 12.14 0.52 -10.05
CA ALA A 93 11.49 -0.76 -10.31
C ALA A 93 10.46 -0.66 -11.45
N ASP A 94 9.64 0.38 -11.47
CA ASP A 94 8.68 0.66 -12.54
C ASP A 94 9.37 0.83 -13.90
N ARG A 95 10.55 1.48 -13.92
CA ARG A 95 11.33 1.69 -15.14
C ARG A 95 12.05 0.43 -15.65
N ILE A 96 12.38 -0.52 -14.77
CA ILE A 96 13.02 -1.80 -15.13
C ILE A 96 11.98 -2.83 -15.61
N MET A 97 10.77 -2.85 -15.02
CA MET A 97 9.71 -3.79 -15.40
C MET A 97 9.33 -3.85 -16.89
N PRO A 98 9.27 -2.75 -17.69
CA PRO A 98 8.94 -2.84 -19.11
C PRO A 98 9.93 -3.69 -19.92
N GLU A 99 11.18 -3.82 -19.47
CA GLU A 99 12.17 -4.68 -20.15
C GLU A 99 11.94 -6.18 -19.90
N LEU A 100 11.17 -6.56 -18.87
CA LEU A 100 10.89 -7.96 -18.50
C LEU A 100 9.59 -8.53 -19.08
N VAL A 101 8.63 -7.67 -19.46
CA VAL A 101 7.30 -8.07 -19.97
C VAL A 101 7.24 -8.15 -21.50
N PHE A 102 8.22 -7.57 -22.22
CA PHE A 102 8.21 -7.47 -23.68
C PHE A 102 9.22 -8.40 -24.41
N PHE A 103 9.73 -9.44 -23.74
CA PHE A 103 10.52 -10.52 -24.36
C PHE A 103 9.81 -11.87 -24.20
#